data_AF-A0A2U1FBH2-F1
#
_entry.id   AF-A0A2U1FBH2-F1
#
_cell.length_a   1.000
_cell.length_b   1.000
_cell.length_c   1.000
_cell.angle_alpha   90.00
_cell.angle_beta   90.00
_cell.angle_gamma   90.00
#
_symmetry.space_group_name_H-M   'P 1'
#
loop_
_entity.id
_entity.type
_entity.pdbx_description
1 polymer ?
#
loop_
_entity_poly.entity_id
_entity_poly.type
_entity_poly.pdbx_seq_one_letter_code
_entity_poly.pdbx_strand_id
1 'polypeptide(L)'
;MRLPAAVAATALPAVALAVLGTSHPTVLTPESAPWWRDLHVIGLVLFPLLALGPWAVVRVARPGGPLGGVLEGLAIVLGVVYTGFYTALDALAGIGGGHETMRLGPGPWVSSLFEIADQVVLPGVYAYLAATVLAAVLALVRAPGAWRLLAAVGALFAVVGAWSFLTSHIYWPYGVATMVMLGLGHTLLAVAAVRRPTAPRGVPLAAHPAVAA
;
A
#
# COMPACT_ATOMS: atom_id res chain seq x y z
N MET A 1 15.00 -8.15 -0.10
CA MET A 1 14.40 -8.13 1.25
C MET A 1 14.06 -9.57 1.64
N ARG A 2 14.16 -9.96 2.92
CA ARG A 2 13.71 -11.30 3.36
C ARG A 2 12.19 -11.35 3.40
N LEU A 3 11.60 -12.52 3.14
CA LEU A 3 10.13 -12.66 3.07
C LEU A 3 9.40 -12.17 4.33
N PRO A 4 9.83 -12.49 5.58
CA PRO A 4 9.13 -12.01 6.77
C PRO A 4 9.07 -10.48 6.87
N ALA A 5 10.15 -9.79 6.47
CA ALA A 5 10.19 -8.34 6.45
C ALA A 5 9.26 -7.76 5.37
N ALA A 6 9.16 -8.41 4.20
CA ALA A 6 8.24 -8.00 3.15
C ALA A 6 6.79 -8.20 3.57
N VAL A 7 6.46 -9.32 4.21
CA VAL A 7 5.12 -9.59 4.76
C VAL A 7 4.77 -8.56 5.84
N ALA A 8 5.69 -8.26 6.77
CA ALA A 8 5.46 -7.25 7.78
C ALA A 8 5.22 -5.85 7.17
N ALA A 9 6.04 -5.46 6.21
CA ALA A 9 5.93 -4.16 5.53
C ALA A 9 4.64 -4.01 4.71
N THR A 10 4.11 -5.11 4.16
CA THR A 10 2.90 -5.11 3.33
C THR A 10 1.62 -5.25 4.14
N ALA A 11 1.63 -6.03 5.23
CA ALA A 11 0.44 -6.34 6.01
C ALA A 11 0.21 -5.38 7.19
N LEU A 12 1.25 -5.08 7.99
CA LEU A 12 1.05 -4.45 9.30
C LEU A 12 0.40 -3.07 9.23
N PRO A 13 0.84 -2.13 8.37
CA PRO A 13 0.20 -0.81 8.30
C PRO A 13 -1.28 -0.91 7.89
N ALA A 14 -1.57 -1.75 6.89
CA ALA A 14 -2.91 -1.93 6.37
C ALA A 14 -3.84 -2.59 7.42
N VAL A 15 -3.38 -3.63 8.12
CA VAL A 15 -4.16 -4.28 9.18
C VAL A 15 -4.40 -3.32 10.35
N ALA A 16 -3.40 -2.53 10.75
CA ALA A 16 -3.56 -1.54 11.80
C ALA A 16 -4.62 -0.49 11.44
N LEU A 17 -4.58 0.04 10.21
CA LEU A 17 -5.58 0.97 9.71
C LEU A 17 -6.96 0.34 9.56
N ALA A 18 -7.04 -0.93 9.16
CA ALA A 18 -8.30 -1.67 9.10
C ALA A 18 -8.95 -1.77 10.49
N VAL A 19 -8.16 -2.09 11.53
CA VAL A 19 -8.63 -2.13 12.93
C VAL A 19 -9.11 -0.76 13.37
N LEU A 20 -8.32 0.30 13.16
CA LEU A 20 -8.73 1.66 13.53
C LEU A 20 -10.01 2.08 12.81
N GLY A 21 -10.12 1.77 11.52
CA GLY A 21 -11.29 2.07 10.70
C GLY A 21 -12.60 1.48 11.23
N THR A 22 -12.57 0.37 11.97
CA THR A 22 -13.77 -0.20 12.63
C THR A 22 -14.36 0.69 13.72
N SER A 23 -13.57 1.63 14.23
CA SER A 23 -13.95 2.58 15.29
C SER A 23 -14.05 4.02 14.80
N HIS A 24 -13.78 4.28 13.52
CA HIS A 24 -13.78 5.63 12.97
C HIS A 24 -15.22 6.17 12.86
N PRO A 25 -15.53 7.37 13.40
CA PRO A 25 -16.87 7.94 13.32
C PRO A 25 -17.29 8.23 11.87
N THR A 26 -18.50 7.83 11.49
CA THR A 26 -19.03 8.11 10.13
C THR A 26 -19.48 9.56 9.94
N VAL A 27 -19.68 10.31 11.03
CA VAL A 27 -20.11 11.70 11.01
C VAL A 27 -19.30 12.48 12.03
N LEU A 28 -18.82 13.65 11.63
CA LEU A 28 -18.14 14.59 12.51
C LEU A 28 -19.16 15.48 13.22
N THR A 29 -19.30 15.30 14.53
CA THR A 29 -20.15 16.08 15.44
C THR A 29 -19.31 16.55 16.62
N PRO A 30 -19.78 17.50 17.45
CA PRO A 30 -19.06 17.90 18.66
C PRO A 30 -18.70 16.72 19.57
N GLU A 31 -19.56 15.71 19.65
CA GLU A 31 -19.36 14.52 20.46
C GLU A 31 -18.31 13.57 19.86
N SER A 32 -18.27 13.41 18.53
CA SER A 32 -17.32 12.51 17.87
C SER A 32 -15.96 13.16 17.57
N ALA A 33 -15.88 14.50 17.59
CA ALA A 33 -14.72 15.27 17.19
C ALA A 33 -13.42 14.97 17.97
N PRO A 34 -13.43 14.73 19.30
CA PRO A 34 -12.21 14.34 20.00
C PRO A 34 -11.61 13.05 19.46
N TRP A 35 -12.45 12.02 19.27
CA TRP A 35 -11.99 10.72 18.78
C TRP A 35 -11.60 10.77 17.30
N TRP A 36 -12.35 11.52 16.49
CA TRP A 36 -11.97 11.81 15.10
C TRP A 36 -10.56 12.38 15.02
N ARG A 37 -10.29 13.49 15.75
CA ARG A 37 -8.97 14.13 15.76
C ARG A 37 -7.88 13.14 16.19
N ASP A 38 -8.09 12.43 17.29
CA ASP A 38 -7.07 11.53 17.85
C ASP A 38 -6.77 10.36 16.92
N LEU A 39 -7.79 9.81 16.24
CA LEU A 39 -7.60 8.82 15.19
C LEU A 39 -6.74 9.35 14.05
N HIS A 40 -6.94 10.60 13.62
CA HIS A 40 -6.12 11.19 12.56
C HIS A 40 -4.73 11.61 13.03
N VAL A 41 -4.50 11.87 14.32
CA VAL A 41 -3.14 11.99 14.87
C VAL A 41 -2.40 10.65 14.80
N ILE A 42 -3.08 9.54 15.10
CA ILE A 42 -2.53 8.19 14.91
C ILE A 42 -2.34 7.90 13.41
N GLY A 43 -3.33 8.28 12.59
CA GLY A 43 -3.34 8.16 11.13
C GLY A 43 -2.16 8.86 10.47
N LEU A 44 -1.77 10.03 10.98
CA LEU A 44 -0.61 10.81 10.50
C LEU A 44 0.69 9.99 10.51
N VAL A 45 0.79 8.99 11.39
CA VAL A 45 1.91 8.03 11.39
C VAL A 45 1.62 6.83 10.51
N LEU A 46 0.42 6.24 10.62
CA LEU A 46 0.13 4.94 9.99
C LEU A 46 -0.15 5.01 8.49
N PHE A 47 -0.85 6.03 8.00
CA PHE A 47 -1.14 6.15 6.57
C PHE A 47 0.11 6.28 5.71
N PRO A 48 1.11 7.11 6.04
CA PRO A 48 2.36 7.14 5.30
C PRO A 48 3.04 5.77 5.17
N LEU A 49 2.89 4.89 6.19
CA LEU A 49 3.47 3.55 6.17
C LEU A 49 2.81 2.62 5.14
N LEU A 50 1.62 2.94 4.61
CA LEU A 50 1.05 2.17 3.48
C LEU A 50 1.95 2.18 2.25
N ALA A 51 2.78 3.20 2.05
CA ALA A 51 3.77 3.26 0.97
C ALA A 51 4.76 2.09 0.99
N LEU A 52 4.97 1.48 2.17
CA LEU A 52 5.83 0.31 2.33
C LEU A 52 5.29 -0.91 1.59
N GLY A 53 3.97 -1.00 1.38
CA GLY A 53 3.32 -2.10 0.66
C GLY A 53 3.86 -2.26 -0.77
N PRO A 54 3.58 -1.31 -1.69
CA PRO A 54 4.08 -1.38 -3.06
C PRO A 54 5.61 -1.35 -3.11
N TRP A 55 6.29 -0.57 -2.26
CA TRP A 55 7.75 -0.54 -2.21
C TRP A 55 8.36 -1.91 -1.86
N ALA A 56 7.83 -2.61 -0.85
CA ALA A 56 8.33 -3.92 -0.45
C ALA A 56 8.16 -4.96 -1.56
N VAL A 57 7.03 -4.92 -2.27
CA VAL A 57 6.78 -5.76 -3.45
C VAL A 57 7.79 -5.46 -4.56
N VAL A 58 7.99 -4.19 -4.92
CA VAL A 58 9.00 -3.77 -5.90
C VAL A 58 10.39 -4.23 -5.47
N ARG A 59 10.75 -4.05 -4.20
CA ARG A 59 12.05 -4.42 -3.64
C ARG A 59 12.36 -5.91 -3.78
N VAL A 60 11.35 -6.79 -3.64
CA VAL A 60 11.52 -8.23 -3.83
C VAL A 60 11.42 -8.66 -5.30
N ALA A 61 10.60 -7.96 -6.10
CA ALA A 61 10.33 -8.32 -7.49
C ALA A 61 11.32 -7.71 -8.50
N ARG A 62 12.00 -6.60 -8.19
CA ARG A 62 12.83 -5.85 -9.15
C ARG A 62 13.96 -6.69 -9.78
N PRO A 63 14.36 -6.42 -11.05
CA PRO A 63 15.52 -7.07 -11.66
C PRO A 63 16.82 -6.71 -10.93
N GLY A 64 17.87 -7.50 -11.16
CA GLY A 64 19.23 -7.05 -10.86
C GLY A 64 19.67 -5.92 -11.79
N GLY A 65 20.73 -5.20 -11.40
CA GLY A 65 21.34 -4.15 -12.21
C GLY A 65 20.62 -2.79 -12.18
N PRO A 66 21.00 -1.86 -13.08
CA PRO A 66 20.55 -0.47 -13.05
C PRO A 66 19.04 -0.29 -13.18
N LEU A 67 18.38 -1.08 -14.03
CA LEU A 67 16.93 -1.03 -14.22
C LEU A 67 16.18 -1.29 -12.91
N GLY A 68 16.65 -2.25 -12.10
CA GLY A 68 16.05 -2.51 -10.79
C GLY A 68 16.16 -1.33 -9.84
N GLY A 69 17.28 -0.59 -9.90
CA GLY A 69 17.47 0.65 -9.16
C GLY A 69 16.48 1.74 -9.55
N VAL A 70 16.28 1.96 -10.86
CA VAL A 70 15.32 2.94 -11.39
C VAL A 70 13.89 2.62 -10.95
N LEU A 71 13.47 1.35 -11.07
CA LEU A 71 12.11 0.93 -10.70
C LEU A 71 11.85 1.08 -9.20
N GLU A 72 12.85 0.77 -8.36
CA GLU A 72 12.74 1.01 -6.92
C GLU A 72 12.73 2.51 -6.58
N GLY A 73 13.57 3.31 -7.23
CA GLY A 73 13.58 4.76 -7.09
C GLY A 73 12.23 5.37 -7.45
N LEU A 74 11.61 4.92 -8.54
CA LEU A 74 10.27 5.34 -8.94
C LEU A 74 9.22 5.01 -7.86
N ALA A 75 9.26 3.78 -7.31
CA ALA A 75 8.36 3.40 -6.22
C ALA A 75 8.56 4.26 -4.97
N ILE A 76 9.81 4.64 -4.65
CA ILE A 76 10.13 5.55 -3.54
C ILE A 76 9.56 6.94 -3.81
N VAL A 77 9.79 7.52 -4.99
CA VAL A 77 9.27 8.85 -5.34
C VAL A 77 7.75 8.89 -5.27
N LEU A 78 7.07 7.89 -5.85
CA LEU A 78 5.61 7.77 -5.77
C LEU A 78 5.13 7.62 -4.32
N GLY A 79 5.86 6.83 -3.52
CA GLY A 79 5.61 6.70 -2.09
C GLY A 79 5.74 8.03 -1.35
N VAL A 80 6.80 8.80 -1.59
CA VAL A 80 7.02 10.13 -0.98
C VAL A 80 5.89 11.09 -1.34
N VAL A 81 5.51 11.15 -2.62
CA VAL A 81 4.38 11.97 -3.09
C VAL A 81 3.10 11.57 -2.35
N TYR A 82 2.78 10.26 -2.31
CA TYR A 82 1.66 9.75 -1.53
C TYR A 82 1.72 10.21 -0.07
N THR A 83 2.84 9.95 0.62
CA THR A 83 2.96 10.25 2.05
C THR A 83 2.77 11.73 2.36
N GLY A 84 3.34 12.62 1.53
CA GLY A 84 3.23 14.07 1.75
C GLY A 84 1.81 14.58 1.59
N PHE A 85 1.15 14.24 0.47
CA PHE A 85 -0.20 14.70 0.19
C PHE A 85 -1.25 14.06 1.12
N TYR A 86 -1.08 12.80 1.49
CA TYR A 86 -1.99 12.14 2.42
C TYR A 86 -1.85 12.67 3.85
N THR A 87 -0.62 12.97 4.28
CA THR A 87 -0.38 13.63 5.58
C THR A 87 -1.04 15.02 5.62
N ALA A 88 -0.98 15.76 4.50
CA ALA A 88 -1.66 17.05 4.41
C ALA A 88 -3.19 16.91 4.56
N LEU A 89 -3.80 15.90 3.93
CA LEU A 89 -5.22 15.59 4.13
C LEU A 89 -5.53 15.30 5.61
N ASP A 90 -4.76 14.45 6.26
CA ASP A 90 -4.99 14.08 7.66
C ASP A 90 -4.84 15.28 8.61
N ALA A 91 -3.87 16.16 8.34
CA ALA A 91 -3.70 17.38 9.11
C ALA A 91 -4.89 18.34 8.95
N LEU A 92 -5.41 18.51 7.73
CA LEU A 92 -6.50 19.43 7.42
C LEU A 92 -7.87 18.89 7.86
N ALA A 93 -8.32 17.78 7.25
CA ALA A 93 -9.65 17.22 7.50
C ALA A 93 -9.72 16.45 8.81
N GLY A 94 -8.69 15.67 9.11
CA GLY A 94 -8.63 14.86 10.32
C GLY A 94 -8.47 15.72 11.57
N ILE A 95 -7.29 16.31 11.71
CA ILE A 95 -6.90 17.02 12.92
C ILE A 95 -7.57 18.40 12.98
N GLY A 96 -7.46 19.19 11.91
CA GLY A 96 -8.05 20.53 11.82
C GLY A 96 -9.57 20.48 11.92
N GLY A 97 -10.23 19.67 11.10
CA GLY A 97 -11.69 19.51 11.12
C GLY A 97 -12.21 19.06 12.49
N GLY A 98 -11.56 18.08 13.11
CA GLY A 98 -11.88 17.64 14.47
C GLY A 98 -11.71 18.76 15.50
N HIS A 99 -10.58 19.48 15.47
CA HIS A 99 -10.33 20.58 16.39
C HIS A 99 -11.35 21.71 16.28
N GLU A 100 -11.64 22.16 15.06
CA GLU A 100 -12.60 23.25 14.83
C GLU A 100 -14.02 22.84 15.21
N THR A 101 -14.40 21.58 14.98
CA THR A 101 -15.70 21.06 15.42
C THR A 101 -15.83 21.07 16.94
N MET A 102 -14.76 20.75 17.69
CA MET A 102 -14.75 20.85 19.15
C MET A 102 -14.89 22.29 19.65
N ARG A 103 -14.31 23.26 18.93
CA ARG A 103 -14.23 24.65 19.39
C ARG A 103 -15.44 25.49 19.00
N LEU A 104 -15.90 25.33 17.76
CA LEU A 104 -16.90 26.20 17.15
C LEU A 104 -18.15 25.43 16.73
N GLY A 105 -18.14 24.10 16.81
CA GLY A 105 -19.16 23.24 16.23
C GLY A 105 -18.95 23.01 14.72
N PRO A 106 -19.79 22.19 14.08
CA PRO A 106 -19.78 22.03 12.63
C PRO A 106 -20.16 23.34 11.95
N GLY A 107 -19.58 23.63 10.79
CA GLY A 107 -19.88 24.86 10.06
C GLY A 107 -19.02 25.04 8.81
N PRO A 108 -19.19 26.18 8.09
CA PRO A 108 -18.48 26.45 6.84
C PRO A 108 -16.95 26.35 6.94
N TRP A 109 -16.37 26.70 8.09
CA TRP A 109 -14.93 26.59 8.34
C TRP A 109 -14.44 25.12 8.31
N VAL A 110 -15.21 24.17 8.84
CA VAL A 110 -14.91 22.73 8.75
C VAL A 110 -15.06 22.24 7.32
N SER A 111 -16.14 22.65 6.64
CA SER A 111 -16.38 22.28 5.24
C SER A 111 -15.27 22.77 4.32
N SER A 112 -14.74 23.98 4.52
CA SER A 112 -13.61 24.50 3.75
C SER A 112 -12.33 23.69 3.99
N LEU A 113 -12.09 23.19 5.20
CA LEU A 113 -10.94 22.29 5.45
C LEU A 113 -11.08 20.98 4.70
N PHE A 114 -12.29 20.40 4.65
CA PHE A 114 -12.57 19.18 3.89
C PHE A 114 -12.39 19.40 2.39
N GLU A 115 -12.90 20.51 1.85
CA GLU A 115 -12.75 20.83 0.43
C GLU A 115 -11.28 20.92 0.01
N ILE A 116 -10.45 21.62 0.80
CA ILE A 116 -9.01 21.71 0.53
C ILE A 116 -8.35 20.33 0.67
N ALA A 117 -8.70 19.56 1.70
CA ALA A 117 -8.15 18.23 1.93
C ALA A 117 -8.46 17.27 0.77
N ASP A 118 -9.70 17.29 0.26
CA ASP A 118 -10.12 16.46 -0.86
C ASP A 118 -9.38 16.80 -2.16
N GLN A 119 -9.06 18.08 -2.39
CA GLN A 119 -8.27 18.48 -3.56
C GLN A 119 -6.79 18.14 -3.40
N VAL A 120 -6.22 18.40 -2.22
CA VAL A 120 -4.78 18.21 -1.99
C VAL A 120 -4.39 16.74 -1.98
N VAL A 121 -5.28 15.82 -1.58
CA VAL A 121 -4.93 14.40 -1.53
C VAL A 121 -4.79 13.75 -2.91
N LEU A 122 -5.46 14.29 -3.94
CA LEU A 122 -5.57 13.63 -5.25
C LEU A 122 -4.21 13.19 -5.83
N PRO A 123 -3.18 14.04 -5.92
CA PRO A 123 -1.88 13.61 -6.45
C PRO A 123 -1.28 12.46 -5.63
N GLY A 124 -1.50 12.46 -4.31
CA GLY A 124 -1.01 11.43 -3.41
C GLY A 124 -1.65 10.07 -3.65
N VAL A 125 -2.98 10.00 -3.71
CA VAL A 125 -3.69 8.72 -3.93
C VAL A 125 -3.49 8.19 -5.35
N TYR A 126 -3.35 9.06 -6.36
CA TYR A 126 -2.94 8.64 -7.70
C TYR A 126 -1.50 8.12 -7.74
N ALA A 127 -0.58 8.74 -7.01
CA ALA A 127 0.79 8.24 -6.89
C ALA A 127 0.82 6.86 -6.20
N TYR A 128 0.01 6.66 -5.16
CA TYR A 128 -0.13 5.36 -4.50
C TYR A 128 -0.68 4.27 -5.44
N LEU A 129 -1.72 4.60 -6.22
CA LEU A 129 -2.26 3.71 -7.24
C LEU A 129 -1.20 3.35 -8.28
N ALA A 130 -0.45 4.33 -8.78
CA ALA A 130 0.64 4.11 -9.74
C ALA A 130 1.74 3.20 -9.16
N ALA A 131 2.13 3.40 -7.89
CA ALA A 131 3.10 2.54 -7.21
C ALA A 131 2.58 1.11 -7.05
N THR A 132 1.30 0.96 -6.76
CA THR A 132 0.62 -0.34 -6.63
C THR A 132 0.54 -1.07 -7.96
N VAL A 133 0.20 -0.38 -9.05
CA VAL A 133 0.20 -0.95 -10.40
C VAL A 133 1.62 -1.38 -10.80
N LEU A 134 2.64 -0.56 -10.55
CA LEU A 134 4.03 -0.91 -10.79
C LEU A 134 4.43 -2.18 -10.03
N ALA A 135 4.11 -2.25 -8.74
CA ALA A 135 4.37 -3.41 -7.90
C ALA A 135 3.68 -4.68 -8.44
N ALA A 136 2.39 -4.58 -8.80
CA ALA A 136 1.60 -5.67 -9.35
C ALA A 136 2.19 -6.20 -10.68
N VAL A 137 2.52 -5.30 -11.61
CA VAL A 137 3.12 -5.66 -12.91
C VAL A 137 4.45 -6.39 -12.69
N LEU A 138 5.32 -5.87 -11.83
CA LEU A 138 6.61 -6.51 -11.57
C LEU A 138 6.45 -7.89 -10.94
N ALA A 139 5.58 -8.04 -9.95
CA ALA A 139 5.32 -9.33 -9.34
C ALA A 139 4.74 -10.34 -10.34
N LEU A 140 3.81 -9.94 -11.21
CA LEU A 140 3.21 -10.78 -12.26
C LEU A 140 4.22 -11.24 -13.32
N VAL A 141 5.15 -10.37 -13.70
CA VAL A 141 6.22 -10.70 -14.65
C VAL A 141 7.22 -11.68 -14.02
N ARG A 142 7.40 -11.65 -12.70
CA ARG A 142 8.43 -12.44 -12.00
C ARG A 142 7.95 -13.73 -11.39
N ALA A 143 6.67 -13.83 -11.06
CA ALA A 143 6.11 -15.01 -10.45
C ALA A 143 6.17 -16.22 -11.43
N PRO A 144 6.83 -17.32 -11.05
CA PRO A 144 6.96 -18.50 -11.91
C PRO A 144 5.76 -19.45 -11.76
N GLY A 145 5.33 -20.06 -12.87
CA GLY A 145 4.37 -21.17 -12.88
C GLY A 145 3.10 -20.88 -12.07
N ALA A 146 2.73 -21.78 -11.15
CA ALA A 146 1.54 -21.67 -10.31
C ALA A 146 1.54 -20.42 -9.40
N TRP A 147 2.71 -19.85 -9.06
CA TRP A 147 2.78 -18.61 -8.28
C TRP A 147 2.27 -17.40 -9.04
N ARG A 148 2.19 -17.48 -10.39
CA ARG A 148 1.59 -16.43 -11.20
C ARG A 148 0.10 -16.26 -10.94
N LEU A 149 -0.61 -17.35 -10.62
CA LEU A 149 -2.02 -17.26 -10.20
C LEU A 149 -2.14 -16.50 -8.88
N LEU A 150 -1.27 -16.80 -7.91
CA LEU A 150 -1.23 -16.07 -6.64
C LEU A 150 -0.92 -14.58 -6.84
N ALA A 151 0.03 -14.27 -7.73
CA ALA A 151 0.33 -12.90 -8.11
C ALA A 151 -0.86 -12.21 -8.80
N ALA A 152 -1.64 -12.92 -9.62
CA ALA A 152 -2.83 -12.37 -10.26
C ALA A 152 -3.94 -12.04 -9.27
N VAL A 153 -4.20 -12.94 -8.30
CA VAL A 153 -5.14 -12.65 -7.21
C VAL A 153 -4.63 -11.49 -6.36
N GLY A 154 -3.34 -11.48 -6.02
CA GLY A 154 -2.72 -10.36 -5.29
C GLY A 154 -2.83 -9.03 -6.03
N ALA A 155 -2.62 -9.03 -7.35
CA ALA A 155 -2.74 -7.85 -8.20
C ALA A 155 -4.17 -7.32 -8.23
N LEU A 156 -5.16 -8.22 -8.36
CA LEU A 156 -6.57 -7.86 -8.31
C LEU A 156 -6.90 -7.15 -7.00
N PHE A 157 -6.54 -7.77 -5.85
CA PHE A 157 -6.83 -7.20 -4.54
C PHE A 157 -6.09 -5.87 -4.31
N ALA A 158 -4.80 -5.80 -4.65
CA ALA A 158 -4.01 -4.60 -4.44
C ALA A 158 -4.49 -3.42 -5.31
N VAL A 159 -4.73 -3.66 -6.61
CA VAL A 159 -5.13 -2.60 -7.54
C VAL A 159 -6.58 -2.17 -7.30
N VAL A 160 -7.51 -3.11 -7.07
CA VAL A 160 -8.90 -2.74 -6.72
C VAL A 160 -8.94 -2.05 -5.36
N GLY A 161 -8.14 -2.49 -4.39
CA GLY A 161 -7.98 -1.78 -3.12
C GLY A 161 -7.45 -0.37 -3.31
N ALA A 162 -6.40 -0.18 -4.11
CA ALA A 162 -5.82 1.14 -4.37
C ALA A 162 -6.77 2.05 -5.18
N TRP A 163 -7.60 1.47 -6.05
CA TRP A 163 -8.67 2.18 -6.73
C TRP A 163 -9.78 2.59 -5.76
N SER A 164 -10.23 1.68 -4.90
CA SER A 164 -11.20 1.96 -3.83
C SER A 164 -10.71 3.07 -2.92
N PHE A 165 -9.39 3.11 -2.65
CA PHE A 165 -8.75 4.13 -1.83
C PHE A 165 -8.79 5.55 -2.43
N LEU A 166 -9.12 5.70 -3.72
CA LEU A 166 -9.35 7.02 -4.32
C LEU A 166 -10.57 7.74 -3.71
N THR A 167 -11.54 6.98 -3.17
CA THR A 167 -12.79 7.53 -2.63
C THR A 167 -13.14 7.01 -1.24
N SER A 168 -12.57 5.86 -0.84
CA SER A 168 -12.88 5.16 0.40
C SER A 168 -11.62 5.01 1.24
N HIS A 169 -11.49 5.86 2.26
CA HIS A 169 -10.33 5.90 3.17
C HIS A 169 -10.37 4.77 4.22
N ILE A 170 -10.58 5.08 5.51
CA ILE A 170 -10.71 4.08 6.59
C ILE A 170 -12.13 3.95 7.14
N TYR A 171 -13.08 4.73 6.61
CA TYR A 171 -14.48 4.71 7.03
C TYR A 171 -15.12 3.33 6.86
N TRP A 172 -15.73 2.81 7.92
CA TRP A 172 -16.48 1.56 7.83
C TRP A 172 -17.72 1.70 6.91
N PRO A 173 -18.08 0.66 6.12
CA PRO A 173 -17.38 -0.62 5.92
C PRO A 173 -16.33 -0.59 4.80
N TYR A 174 -16.48 0.32 3.83
CA TYR A 174 -15.72 0.27 2.58
C TYR A 174 -14.23 0.57 2.77
N GLY A 175 -13.89 1.51 3.64
CA GLY A 175 -12.51 1.84 3.96
C GLY A 175 -11.77 0.70 4.67
N VAL A 176 -12.44 -0.01 5.58
CA VAL A 176 -11.86 -1.20 6.21
C VAL A 176 -11.65 -2.32 5.18
N ALA A 177 -12.61 -2.54 4.28
CA ALA A 177 -12.43 -3.47 3.18
C ALA A 177 -11.27 -3.06 2.26
N THR A 178 -11.12 -1.77 1.93
CA THR A 178 -9.98 -1.21 1.20
C THR A 178 -8.66 -1.61 1.87
N MET A 179 -8.52 -1.37 3.17
CA MET A 179 -7.28 -1.68 3.91
C MET A 179 -6.97 -3.18 3.91
N VAL A 180 -7.98 -4.03 4.11
CA VAL A 180 -7.81 -5.49 4.04
C VAL A 180 -7.37 -5.91 2.63
N MET A 181 -7.97 -5.36 1.58
CA MET A 181 -7.61 -5.65 0.20
C MET A 181 -6.17 -5.22 -0.11
N LEU A 182 -5.75 -4.04 0.34
CA LEU A 182 -4.38 -3.55 0.17
C LEU A 182 -3.37 -4.43 0.90
N GLY A 183 -3.61 -4.75 2.18
CA GLY A 183 -2.72 -5.58 2.98
C GLY A 183 -2.59 -6.99 2.42
N LEU A 184 -3.71 -7.63 2.12
CA LEU A 184 -3.74 -8.97 1.52
C LEU A 184 -3.10 -8.96 0.13
N GLY A 185 -3.51 -8.04 -0.75
CA GLY A 185 -3.02 -7.95 -2.12
C GLY A 185 -1.51 -7.79 -2.20
N HIS A 186 -0.94 -6.80 -1.49
CA HIS A 186 0.51 -6.59 -1.47
C HIS A 186 1.27 -7.77 -0.84
N THR A 187 0.71 -8.40 0.21
CA THR A 187 1.32 -9.59 0.81
C THR A 187 1.39 -10.74 -0.17
N LEU A 188 0.29 -11.03 -0.88
CA LEU A 188 0.24 -12.10 -1.90
C LEU A 188 1.24 -11.83 -3.04
N LEU A 189 1.32 -10.58 -3.52
CA LEU A 189 2.30 -10.16 -4.52
C LEU A 189 3.73 -10.38 -4.04
N ALA A 190 4.06 -9.97 -2.81
CA ALA A 190 5.39 -10.15 -2.24
C ALA A 190 5.76 -11.63 -2.11
N VAL A 191 4.84 -12.46 -1.59
CA VAL A 191 5.03 -13.91 -1.45
C VAL A 191 5.28 -14.58 -2.80
N ALA A 192 4.49 -14.23 -3.82
CA ALA A 192 4.65 -14.77 -5.16
C ALA A 192 5.99 -14.35 -5.80
N ALA A 193 6.40 -13.09 -5.63
CA ALA A 193 7.60 -12.53 -6.25
C ALA A 193 8.92 -13.02 -5.64
N VAL A 194 8.95 -13.46 -4.37
CA VAL A 194 10.16 -14.03 -3.75
C VAL A 194 10.54 -15.38 -4.38
N ARG A 195 9.59 -16.08 -5.01
CA ARG A 195 9.81 -17.40 -5.59
C ARG A 195 10.56 -17.27 -6.91
N ARG A 196 11.71 -17.94 -7.01
CA ARG A 196 12.51 -18.01 -8.25
C ARG A 196 12.12 -19.24 -9.06
N PRO A 197 12.19 -19.19 -10.39
CA PRO A 197 12.19 -20.41 -11.19
C PRO A 197 13.29 -21.34 -10.67
N THR A 198 12.93 -22.55 -10.25
CA THR A 198 13.92 -23.61 -10.07
C THR A 198 14.55 -23.84 -11.43
N ALA A 199 15.87 -23.62 -11.54
CA ALA A 199 16.60 -24.04 -12.73
C ALA A 199 16.30 -25.53 -12.96
N PRO A 200 16.10 -25.98 -14.21
CA PRO A 200 16.05 -27.40 -14.49
C PRO A 200 17.29 -28.01 -13.86
N ARG A 201 17.14 -29.03 -12.99
CA ARG A 201 18.29 -29.80 -12.53
C ARG A 201 18.93 -30.33 -13.81
N GLY A 202 20.10 -29.81 -14.17
CA GLY A 202 20.85 -30.32 -15.29
C GLY A 202 20.98 -31.82 -15.08
N VAL A 203 20.46 -32.61 -16.03
CA VAL A 203 20.80 -34.03 -16.09
C VAL A 203 22.33 -34.07 -16.07
N PRO A 204 22.97 -34.79 -15.13
CA PRO A 204 24.41 -34.92 -15.15
C PRO A 204 24.77 -35.44 -16.54
N LEU A 205 25.53 -34.65 -17.31
CA LEU A 205 26.16 -35.14 -18.53
C LEU A 205 26.95 -36.37 -18.10
N ALA A 206 26.47 -37.55 -18.51
CA ALA A 206 27.15 -38.81 -18.25
C ALA A 206 28.60 -38.62 -18.68
N ALA A 207 29.53 -38.79 -17.74
CA ALA A 207 30.94 -38.66 -18.01
C ALA A 207 31.29 -39.59 -19.19
N HIS A 208 31.75 -38.98 -20.29
CA HIS A 208 32.32 -39.74 -21.40
C HIS A 208 33.47 -40.58 -20.82
N PRO A 209 33.48 -41.90 -20.99
CA PRO A 209 34.65 -42.68 -20.63
C PRO A 209 35.81 -42.21 -21.51
N ALA A 210 36.88 -41.76 -20.87
CA ALA A 210 38.13 -41.48 -21.54
C ALA A 210 38.59 -42.75 -22.24
N VAL A 211 38.61 -42.73 -23.57
CA VAL A 211 39.29 -43.75 -24.37
C VAL A 211 40.78 -43.52 -24.16
N ALA A 212 41.40 -44.42 -23.40
CA ALA A 212 42.85 -44.50 -23.28
C ALA A 212 43.40 -45.38 -24.42
N ALA A 213 44.42 -44.82 -25.09
CA ALA A 213 45.36 -45.43 -26.05
C ALA A 213 44.82 -45.85 -27.42
#